data_AF-A0A532UEQ3-F1
#
_entry.id   AF-A0A532UEQ3-F1
#
_cell.length_a   1.000
_cell.length_b   1.000
_cell.length_c   1.000
_cell.angle_alpha   90.00
_cell.angle_beta   90.00
_cell.angle_gamma   90.00
#
_symmetry.space_group_name_H-M   'P 1'
#
loop_
_entity.id
_entity.type
_entity.pdbx_description
1 polymer ?
#
loop_
_entity_poly.entity_id
_entity_poly.type
_entity_poly.pdbx_seq_one_letter_code
_entity_poly.pdbx_strand_id
1 'polypeptide(L)'
;MTSTVRRIEAKFYKKKGESNYFDLNKDLRENKIIEICPSVEDVKIIQDKFDPRSAPILHIGELEAITFLMRQEISDIKFCSGDFGAIRAMVILDIGELAISLEEALKQCGLLREVEPKFSEAIFKECMENAKLQRIYDTKLIVEE
;
A
#
# COMPACT_ATOMS: atom_id res chain seq x y z
N MET A 1 6.29 -14.45 -11.87
CA MET A 1 6.88 -13.39 -11.04
C MET A 1 6.61 -12.05 -11.69
N THR A 2 5.70 -11.27 -11.13
CA THR A 2 5.38 -9.91 -11.57
C THR A 2 6.00 -8.94 -10.56
N SER A 3 6.89 -8.06 -11.02
CA SER A 3 7.41 -6.96 -10.22
C SER A 3 6.92 -5.68 -10.88
N THR A 4 5.71 -5.28 -10.48
CA THR A 4 4.95 -4.26 -11.21
C THR A 4 5.54 -2.87 -10.94
N VAL A 5 5.88 -2.58 -9.69
CA VAL A 5 6.44 -1.28 -9.26
C VAL A 5 7.74 -0.97 -10.01
N ARG A 6 8.71 -1.90 -10.01
CA ARG A 6 10.01 -1.69 -10.66
C ARG A 6 9.92 -1.63 -12.19
N ARG A 7 9.09 -2.50 -12.79
CA ARG A 7 9.08 -2.70 -14.25
C ARG A 7 8.15 -1.72 -14.97
N ILE A 8 7.10 -1.24 -14.31
CA ILE A 8 6.00 -0.52 -14.96
C ILE A 8 5.82 0.87 -14.37
N GLU A 9 5.72 0.99 -13.04
CA GLU A 9 5.20 2.21 -12.39
C GLU A 9 6.28 3.26 -12.06
N ALA A 10 7.39 2.85 -11.43
CA ALA A 10 8.40 3.78 -10.92
C ALA A 10 9.52 4.04 -11.96
N LYS A 11 9.28 4.97 -12.88
CA LYS A 11 10.25 5.31 -13.96
C LYS A 11 10.77 6.75 -13.92
N PHE A 12 10.02 7.68 -13.32
CA PHE A 12 10.35 9.11 -13.37
C PHE A 12 10.06 9.80 -12.05
N TYR A 13 10.89 10.77 -11.67
CA TYR A 13 10.59 11.72 -10.60
C TYR A 13 10.64 13.15 -11.15
N LYS A 14 9.87 14.06 -10.55
CA LYS A 14 9.89 15.48 -10.94
C LYS A 14 10.83 16.27 -10.05
N LYS A 15 11.74 17.04 -10.65
CA LYS A 15 12.63 17.99 -9.95
C LYS A 15 12.66 19.30 -10.74
N LYS A 16 12.29 20.42 -10.10
CA LYS A 16 12.22 21.76 -10.73
C LYS A 16 11.37 21.81 -12.02
N GLY A 17 10.29 21.02 -12.08
CA GLY A 17 9.41 20.95 -13.25
C GLY A 17 9.87 19.97 -14.34
N GLU A 18 11.09 19.43 -14.24
CA GLU A 18 11.63 18.47 -15.20
C GLU A 18 11.36 17.03 -14.74
N SER A 19 10.89 16.19 -15.67
CA SER A 19 10.78 14.75 -15.47
C SER A 19 12.15 14.11 -15.65
N ASN A 20 12.70 13.56 -14.57
CA ASN A 20 13.99 12.89 -14.54
C ASN A 20 13.75 11.39 -14.51
N TYR A 21 14.31 10.66 -15.49
CA TYR A 21 14.29 9.20 -15.48
C TYR A 21 15.25 8.66 -14.42
N PHE A 22 14.86 7.59 -13.74
CA PHE A 22 15.75 6.84 -12.86
C PHE A 22 15.64 5.35 -13.15
N ASP A 23 16.78 4.65 -13.17
CA ASP A 23 16.86 3.22 -13.47
C ASP A 23 17.02 2.41 -12.18
N LEU A 24 15.91 1.85 -11.69
CA LEU A 24 15.92 0.94 -10.55
C LEU A 24 16.72 -0.35 -10.83
N ASN A 25 16.95 -0.74 -12.09
CA ASN A 25 17.79 -1.91 -12.38
C ASN A 25 19.26 -1.65 -12.04
N LYS A 26 19.72 -0.40 -12.18
CA LYS A 26 21.06 -0.01 -11.75
C LYS A 26 21.19 -0.16 -10.24
N ASP A 27 20.24 0.37 -9.49
CA ASP A 27 20.25 0.27 -8.03
C ASP A 27 20.16 -1.17 -7.53
N LEU A 28 19.41 -2.04 -8.24
CA LEU A 28 19.36 -3.46 -7.92
C LEU A 28 20.70 -4.16 -8.18
N ARG A 29 21.36 -3.90 -9.32
CA ARG A 29 22.70 -4.45 -9.63
C ARG A 29 23.75 -3.99 -8.62
N GLU A 30 23.61 -2.77 -8.11
CA GLU A 30 24.50 -2.18 -7.12
C GLU A 30 24.12 -2.55 -5.67
N ASN A 31 23.14 -3.43 -5.45
CA ASN A 31 22.63 -3.86 -4.14
C ASN A 31 22.16 -2.68 -3.24
N LYS A 32 21.71 -1.58 -3.86
CA LYS A 32 21.13 -0.42 -3.14
C LYS A 32 19.66 -0.63 -2.79
N ILE A 33 18.99 -1.51 -3.52
CA ILE A 33 17.60 -1.91 -3.28
C ILE A 33 17.50 -3.43 -3.33
N ILE A 34 16.51 -3.96 -2.61
CA ILE A 34 16.13 -5.38 -2.68
C ILE A 34 14.79 -5.43 -3.39
N GLU A 35 14.68 -6.30 -4.40
CA GLU A 35 13.42 -6.56 -5.08
C GLU A 35 12.69 -7.71 -4.37
N ILE A 36 11.44 -7.45 -4.01
CA ILE A 36 10.57 -8.42 -3.34
C ILE A 36 9.33 -8.61 -4.23
N CYS A 37 8.98 -9.87 -4.48
CA CYS A 37 7.89 -10.25 -5.38
C CYS A 37 7.11 -11.41 -4.75
N PRO A 38 5.83 -11.23 -4.38
CA PRO A 38 4.99 -12.36 -4.00
C PRO A 38 4.73 -13.29 -5.19
N SER A 39 4.34 -14.54 -4.89
CA SER A 39 3.90 -15.48 -5.93
C SER A 39 2.49 -15.12 -6.42
N VAL A 40 2.09 -15.65 -7.58
CA VAL A 40 0.74 -15.42 -8.12
C VAL A 40 -0.30 -16.07 -7.21
N GLU A 41 0.06 -17.21 -6.63
CA GLU A 41 -0.72 -17.96 -5.67
C GLU A 41 -0.97 -17.13 -4.40
N ASP A 42 0.08 -16.49 -3.86
CA ASP A 42 -0.05 -15.61 -2.70
C ASP A 42 -1.01 -14.45 -2.99
N VAL A 43 -0.85 -13.80 -4.15
CA VAL A 43 -1.70 -12.68 -4.58
C VAL A 43 -3.16 -13.12 -4.66
N LYS A 44 -3.43 -14.31 -5.22
CA LYS A 44 -4.78 -14.87 -5.32
C LYS A 44 -5.39 -15.13 -3.94
N ILE A 45 -4.61 -15.69 -3.01
CA ILE A 45 -5.07 -15.92 -1.63
C ILE A 45 -5.52 -14.61 -0.98
N ILE A 46 -4.84 -13.49 -1.24
CA ILE A 46 -5.24 -12.19 -0.71
C ILE A 46 -6.49 -11.66 -1.41
N GLN A 47 -6.61 -11.81 -2.72
CA GLN A 47 -7.82 -11.43 -3.46
C GLN A 47 -9.06 -12.16 -2.94
N ASP A 48 -8.93 -13.45 -2.66
CA ASP A 48 -10.02 -14.29 -2.15
C ASP A 48 -10.47 -13.90 -0.72
N LYS A 49 -9.72 -13.05 0.00
CA LYS A 49 -10.13 -12.51 1.30
C LYS A 49 -11.12 -11.34 1.21
N PHE A 50 -11.28 -10.73 0.04
CA PHE A 50 -12.22 -9.63 -0.15
C PHE A 50 -13.59 -10.16 -0.61
N ASP A 51 -14.69 -9.62 -0.07
CA ASP A 51 -16.03 -9.86 -0.64
C ASP A 51 -16.05 -9.23 -2.06
N PRO A 52 -16.39 -9.99 -3.12
CA PRO A 52 -16.43 -9.47 -4.49
C PRO A 52 -17.29 -8.21 -4.67
N ARG A 53 -18.26 -7.97 -3.79
CA ARG A 53 -19.19 -6.82 -3.83
C ARG A 53 -18.66 -5.59 -3.13
N SER A 54 -17.74 -5.74 -2.18
CA SER A 54 -17.18 -4.62 -1.40
C SER A 54 -15.67 -4.49 -1.50
N ALA A 55 -15.02 -5.33 -2.30
CA ALA A 55 -13.59 -5.31 -2.55
C ALA A 55 -13.11 -3.90 -2.95
N PRO A 56 -12.07 -3.37 -2.28
CA PRO A 56 -11.44 -2.14 -2.74
C PRO A 56 -10.80 -2.36 -4.12
N ILE A 57 -10.83 -1.33 -4.94
CA ILE A 57 -10.10 -1.33 -6.21
C ILE A 57 -8.62 -1.18 -5.84
N LEU A 58 -7.82 -2.20 -6.13
CA LEU A 58 -6.38 -2.22 -5.88
C LEU A 58 -5.64 -2.33 -7.21
N HIS A 59 -4.62 -1.49 -7.39
CA HIS A 59 -3.67 -1.69 -8.46
C HIS A 59 -2.78 -2.91 -8.17
N ILE A 60 -2.20 -3.48 -9.22
CA ILE A 60 -1.38 -4.70 -9.10
C ILE A 60 -0.19 -4.47 -8.16
N GLY A 61 0.49 -3.31 -8.24
CA GLY A 61 1.59 -2.97 -7.34
C GLY A 61 1.19 -2.86 -5.86
N GLU A 62 -0.03 -2.37 -5.59
CA GLU A 62 -0.55 -2.27 -4.22
C GLU A 62 -0.89 -3.64 -3.66
N LEU A 63 -1.52 -4.47 -4.48
CA LEU A 63 -1.85 -5.84 -4.13
C LEU A 63 -0.58 -6.68 -3.87
N GLU A 64 0.46 -6.51 -4.68
CA GLU A 64 1.78 -7.13 -4.47
C GLU A 64 2.37 -6.69 -3.11
N ALA A 65 2.36 -5.39 -2.81
CA ALA A 65 2.90 -4.86 -1.56
C ALA A 65 2.12 -5.34 -0.32
N ILE A 66 0.79 -5.33 -0.37
CA ILE A 66 -0.09 -5.84 0.71
C ILE A 66 0.15 -7.33 0.92
N THR A 67 0.23 -8.11 -0.16
CA THR A 67 0.50 -9.55 -0.10
C THR A 67 1.80 -9.84 0.61
N PHE A 68 2.85 -9.06 0.31
CA PHE A 68 4.13 -9.21 0.99
C PHE A 68 4.03 -8.88 2.49
N LEU A 69 3.36 -7.80 2.86
CA LEU A 69 3.17 -7.42 4.27
C LEU A 69 2.45 -8.49 5.08
N MET A 70 1.46 -9.16 4.48
CA MET A 70 0.72 -10.24 5.15
C MET A 70 1.58 -11.47 5.46
N ARG A 71 2.69 -11.67 4.75
CA ARG A 71 3.61 -12.78 5.05
C ARG A 71 4.47 -12.52 6.28
N GLN A 72 4.56 -11.26 6.74
CA GLN A 72 5.33 -10.84 7.93
C GLN A 72 6.78 -11.34 7.95
N GLU A 73 7.41 -11.48 6.77
CA GLU A 73 8.77 -12.04 6.65
C GLU A 73 9.85 -11.07 7.13
N ILE A 74 9.53 -9.78 7.22
CA ILE A 74 10.42 -8.73 7.69
C ILE A 74 9.65 -7.91 8.72
N SER A 75 10.24 -7.75 9.91
CA SER A 75 9.69 -6.90 10.96
C SER A 75 9.84 -5.42 10.60
N ASP A 76 9.02 -4.57 11.21
CA ASP A 76 9.15 -3.11 11.15
C ASP A 76 8.96 -2.48 9.76
N ILE A 77 8.30 -3.18 8.84
CA ILE A 77 7.87 -2.59 7.56
C ILE A 77 6.52 -1.89 7.73
N LYS A 78 6.41 -0.70 7.13
CA LYS A 78 5.15 0.04 7.00
C LYS A 78 4.73 0.19 5.54
N PHE A 79 3.43 0.19 5.32
CA PHE A 79 2.78 0.47 4.05
C PHE A 79 2.38 1.94 3.97
N CYS A 80 2.83 2.63 2.93
CA CYS A 80 2.43 4.00 2.65
C CYS A 80 1.81 4.06 1.26
N SER A 81 0.54 4.44 1.17
CA SER A 81 -0.13 4.77 -0.10
C SER A 81 -0.94 6.05 0.05
N GLY A 82 -1.09 6.78 -1.06
CA GLY A 82 -2.03 7.88 -1.17
C GLY A 82 -3.39 7.47 -1.73
N ASP A 83 -3.54 6.19 -2.09
CA ASP A 83 -4.79 5.63 -2.59
C ASP A 83 -5.65 5.13 -1.42
N PHE A 84 -6.88 5.65 -1.33
CA PHE A 84 -7.82 5.26 -0.27
C PHE A 84 -8.31 3.82 -0.39
N GLY A 85 -8.34 3.24 -1.59
CA GLY A 85 -8.64 1.82 -1.81
C GLY A 85 -7.58 0.94 -1.15
N ALA A 86 -6.30 1.27 -1.33
CA ALA A 86 -5.20 0.57 -0.69
C ALA A 86 -5.20 0.72 0.84
N ILE A 87 -5.44 1.93 1.36
CA ILE A 87 -5.54 2.17 2.81
C ILE A 87 -6.71 1.37 3.40
N ARG A 88 -7.87 1.39 2.74
CA ARG A 88 -9.06 0.61 3.16
C ARG A 88 -8.79 -0.89 3.15
N ALA A 89 -8.06 -1.41 2.16
CA ALA A 89 -7.69 -2.82 2.09
C ALA A 89 -6.89 -3.27 3.32
N MET A 90 -5.96 -2.44 3.80
CA MET A 90 -5.19 -2.74 5.02
C MET A 90 -6.10 -2.94 6.24
N VAL A 91 -7.17 -2.15 6.37
CA VAL A 91 -8.14 -2.26 7.47
C VAL A 91 -9.04 -3.49 7.34
N ILE A 92 -9.49 -3.78 6.12
CA ILE A 92 -10.32 -4.97 5.83
C ILE A 92 -9.53 -6.25 6.16
N LEU A 93 -8.25 -6.28 5.81
CA LEU A 93 -7.34 -7.41 6.04
C LEU A 93 -6.79 -7.50 7.47
N ASP A 94 -7.24 -6.63 8.38
CA ASP A 94 -6.81 -6.60 9.79
C ASP A 94 -5.31 -6.38 9.99
N ILE A 95 -4.69 -5.59 9.11
CA ILE A 95 -3.26 -5.22 9.15
C ILE A 95 -3.08 -3.70 9.13
N GLY A 96 -4.11 -2.96 9.55
CA GLY A 96 -4.15 -1.50 9.49
C GLY A 96 -3.03 -0.82 10.28
N GLU A 97 -2.52 -1.46 11.32
CA GLU A 97 -1.37 -1.01 12.11
C GLU A 97 -0.06 -1.01 11.32
N LEU A 98 0.01 -1.74 10.21
CA LEU A 98 1.14 -1.71 9.29
C LEU A 98 1.07 -0.53 8.33
N ALA A 99 -0.04 0.21 8.27
CA ALA A 99 -0.14 1.40 7.43
C ALA A 99 0.45 2.65 8.12
N ILE A 100 0.97 3.57 7.32
CA ILE A 100 1.49 4.88 7.75
C ILE A 100 1.10 5.93 6.72
N SER A 101 0.80 7.16 7.17
CA SER A 101 0.62 8.29 6.25
C SER A 101 1.97 8.74 5.67
N LEU A 102 1.93 9.39 4.51
CA LEU A 102 3.14 9.99 3.93
C LEU A 102 3.72 11.07 4.85
N GLU A 103 2.87 11.88 5.49
CA GLU A 103 3.29 12.92 6.43
C GLU A 103 4.11 12.34 7.60
N GLU A 104 3.60 11.28 8.24
CA GLU A 104 4.28 10.64 9.36
C GLU A 104 5.54 9.89 8.90
N ALA A 105 5.51 9.24 7.73
CA ALA A 105 6.69 8.60 7.13
C ALA A 105 7.83 9.60 6.86
N LEU A 106 7.50 10.78 6.32
CA LEU A 106 8.48 11.84 6.08
C LEU A 106 9.06 12.38 7.40
N LYS A 107 8.20 12.59 8.40
CA LYS A 107 8.62 13.05 9.73
C LYS A 107 9.57 12.06 10.40
N GLN A 108 9.32 10.75 10.31
CA GLN A 108 10.24 9.73 10.82
C GLN A 108 11.58 9.70 10.08
N CYS A 109 11.60 10.08 8.81
CA CYS A 109 12.83 10.27 8.03
C CYS A 109 13.56 11.59 8.33
N GLY A 110 13.07 12.41 9.27
CA GLY A 110 13.63 13.74 9.56
C GLY A 110 13.33 14.79 8.47
N LEU A 111 12.37 14.51 7.59
CA LEU A 111 11.95 15.42 6.52
C LEU A 111 10.65 16.12 6.93
N LEU A 112 10.77 17.39 7.35
CA LEU A 112 9.63 18.24 7.61
C LEU A 112 9.26 18.97 6.32
N ARG A 113 8.19 18.51 5.65
CA ARG A 113 7.68 19.10 4.43
C ARG A 113 6.16 19.15 4.46
N GLU A 114 5.59 20.24 3.97
CA GLU A 114 4.16 20.30 3.69
C GLU A 114 3.79 19.29 2.60
N VAL A 115 2.81 18.45 2.90
CA VAL A 115 2.23 17.50 1.97
C VAL A 115 0.86 17.99 1.51
N GLU A 116 0.41 17.55 0.34
CA GLU A 116 -0.97 17.81 -0.09
C GLU A 116 -1.96 17.23 0.92
N PRO A 117 -3.14 17.83 1.13
CA PRO A 117 -4.10 17.38 2.16
C PRO A 117 -4.43 15.89 2.11
N LYS A 118 -4.56 15.30 0.91
CA LYS A 118 -4.81 13.86 0.70
C LYS A 118 -3.73 12.93 1.26
N PHE A 119 -2.54 13.45 1.53
CA PHE A 119 -1.40 12.71 2.07
C PHE A 119 -1.15 13.02 3.56
N SER A 120 -1.99 13.88 4.15
CA SER A 120 -1.89 14.25 5.56
C SER A 120 -2.29 13.11 6.48
N GLU A 121 -1.74 13.13 7.69
CA GLU A 121 -2.08 12.19 8.77
C GLU A 121 -3.56 12.30 9.17
N ALA A 122 -4.15 13.49 9.08
CA ALA A 122 -5.56 13.72 9.41
C ALA A 122 -6.49 12.97 8.43
N ILE A 123 -6.28 13.14 7.12
CA ILE A 123 -7.09 12.45 6.09
C ILE A 123 -6.83 10.95 6.10
N PHE A 124 -5.59 10.53 6.35
CA PHE A 124 -5.26 9.11 6.52
C PHE A 124 -6.07 8.48 7.68
N LYS A 125 -6.08 9.12 8.85
CA LYS A 125 -6.86 8.64 10.01
C LYS A 125 -8.36 8.59 9.74
N GLU A 126 -8.91 9.60 9.07
CA GLU A 126 -10.31 9.60 8.67
C GLU A 126 -10.63 8.42 7.74
N CYS A 127 -9.78 8.16 6.75
CA CYS A 127 -9.92 7.00 5.86
C CYS A 127 -9.90 5.67 6.65
N MET A 128 -8.98 5.53 7.59
CA MET A 128 -8.87 4.35 8.46
C MET A 128 -10.13 4.13 9.30
N GLU A 129 -10.67 5.18 9.92
CA GLU A 129 -11.89 5.08 10.73
C GLU A 129 -13.12 4.73 9.88
N ASN A 130 -13.27 5.36 8.72
CA ASN A 130 -14.34 5.04 7.78
C ASN A 130 -14.27 3.58 7.30
N ALA A 131 -13.06 3.08 7.02
CA ALA A 131 -12.86 1.68 6.64
C ALA A 131 -13.20 0.70 7.78
N LYS A 132 -12.89 1.05 9.04
CA LYS A 132 -13.28 0.23 10.21
C LYS A 132 -14.80 0.14 10.34
N LEU A 133 -15.51 1.25 10.17
CA LEU A 133 -16.97 1.27 10.20
C LEU A 133 -17.55 0.37 9.10
N GLN A 134 -17.04 0.49 7.87
CA GLN A 134 -17.48 -0.37 6.75
C GLN A 134 -17.24 -1.86 7.01
N ARG A 135 -16.08 -2.24 7.58
CA ARG A 135 -15.81 -3.63 7.96
C ARG A 135 -16.86 -4.17 8.93
N ILE A 136 -17.30 -3.37 9.91
CA ILE A 136 -18.36 -3.77 10.86
C ILE A 136 -19.70 -3.96 10.16
N TYR A 137 -20.05 -3.08 9.21
CA TYR A 137 -21.31 -3.18 8.47
C TYR A 137 -21.34 -4.35 7.49
N ASP A 138 -20.23 -4.62 6.79
CA ASP A 138 -20.12 -5.75 5.86
C ASP A 138 -20.11 -7.10 6.60
N THR A 139 -19.50 -7.17 7.78
CA THR A 139 -19.49 -8.41 8.60
C THR A 139 -20.89 -8.74 9.16
N LYS A 140 -21.78 -7.74 9.33
CA LYS A 140 -23.16 -7.94 9.82
C LYS A 140 -24.14 -8.48 8.77
N LEU A 141 -23.73 -8.62 7.52
CA LEU A 141 -24.56 -9.23 6.47
C LEU A 141 -24.30 -10.74 6.30
N ILE A 142 -23.38 -11.31 7.07
CA ILE A 142 -23.21 -12.76 7.22
C ILE A 142 -23.94 -13.18 8.51
N VAL A 143 -25.26 -13.00 8.54
CA VAL A 143 -26.11 -13.74 9.48
C VAL A 143 -26.86 -14.73 8.60
N GLU A 144 -26.40 -15.97 8.62
CA GLU A 144 -27.04 -17.10 7.95
C GLU A 144 -28.50 -17.21 8.44
N GLU A 145 -29.44 -17.25 7.48
CA GLU A 145 -30.74 -17.92 7.64
C GLU A 145 -30.60 -19.38 7.22
#